data_AF-A0A935MH97-F1
#
_entry.id   AF-A0A935MH97-F1
#
_cell.length_a   1.000
_cell.length_b   1.000
_cell.length_c   1.000
_cell.angle_alpha   90.00
_cell.angle_beta   90.00
_cell.angle_gamma   90.00
#
_symmetry.space_group_name_H-M   'P 1'
#
loop_
_entity.id
_entity.type
_entity.pdbx_description
1 polymer ?
#
loop_
_entity_poly.entity_id
_entity_poly.type
_entity_poly.pdbx_seq_one_letter_code
_entity_poly.pdbx_strand_id
1 'polypeptide(L)'
;MKWSTSPHRPPHLYVDDAWYFITASTVNATKILSTDTHLDLWVETSKELALQFKIKLVSWVILPNHYHILFIPARADEIGSFMKRLNGSTSRKLNLIDNQLGRSVWYSYYDTCMRNEHDFWTRFNYIHCNPVKHGYVDDPEEWRFSSYSFTCATMESMACRL
;
A
#
# COMPACT_ATOMS: atom_id res chain seq x y z
N MET A 1 4.12 0.17 -24.54
CA MET A 1 3.83 1.26 -23.57
C MET A 1 2.36 1.67 -23.76
N LYS A 2 1.48 1.32 -22.81
CA LYS A 2 0.05 1.66 -22.88
C LYS A 2 -0.20 2.91 -22.05
N TRP A 3 -0.67 3.99 -22.67
CA TRP A 3 -1.00 5.25 -22.00
C TRP A 3 -2.48 5.27 -21.62
N SER A 4 -2.81 5.75 -20.42
CA SER A 4 -4.18 6.12 -20.05
C SER A 4 -4.29 7.65 -20.14
N THR A 5 -5.21 8.13 -20.98
CA THR A 5 -5.36 9.55 -21.32
C THR A 5 -6.39 10.22 -20.41
N SER A 6 -5.96 10.79 -19.28
CA SER A 6 -6.70 11.83 -18.58
C SER A 6 -5.81 13.08 -18.49
N PRO A 7 -6.26 14.26 -18.98
CA PRO A 7 -5.40 15.45 -19.14
C PRO A 7 -4.87 16.02 -17.81
N HIS A 8 -5.45 15.61 -16.68
CA HIS A 8 -5.07 16.10 -15.34
C HIS A 8 -4.45 15.02 -14.45
N ARG A 9 -4.21 13.82 -15.00
CA ARG A 9 -3.50 12.76 -14.28
C ARG A 9 -2.23 12.44 -15.05
N PRO A 10 -1.05 12.56 -14.42
CA PRO A 10 0.18 12.05 -15.01
C PRO A 10 -0.08 10.63 -15.52
N PRO A 11 0.35 10.29 -16.74
CA PRO A 11 0.08 8.99 -17.30
C PRO A 11 0.61 7.88 -16.39
N HIS A 12 -0.18 6.83 -16.21
CA HIS A 12 0.27 5.58 -15.61
C HIS A 12 1.41 5.01 -16.46
N LEU A 13 2.63 5.10 -15.95
CA LEU A 13 3.80 4.56 -16.60
C LEU A 13 3.84 3.07 -16.27
N TYR A 14 3.61 2.18 -17.23
CA TYR A 14 3.69 0.73 -17.04
C TYR A 14 5.02 0.19 -17.59
N VAL A 15 5.97 -0.04 -16.69
CA VAL A 15 7.32 -0.54 -16.93
C VAL A 15 7.51 -1.74 -16.01
N ASP A 16 7.76 -2.90 -16.59
CA ASP A 16 7.99 -4.13 -15.85
C ASP A 16 9.27 -4.01 -14.99
N ASP A 17 9.30 -4.69 -13.85
CA ASP A 17 10.42 -4.70 -12.90
C ASP A 17 10.83 -3.32 -12.32
N ALA A 18 9.99 -2.30 -12.48
CA ALA A 18 10.17 -0.99 -11.85
C ALA A 18 9.50 -0.87 -10.48
N TRP A 19 9.96 0.05 -9.64
CA TRP A 19 9.29 0.35 -8.36
C TRP A 19 8.05 1.23 -8.57
N TYR A 20 6.96 0.83 -7.94
CA TYR A 20 5.71 1.58 -7.88
C TYR A 20 5.36 1.93 -6.46
N PHE A 21 5.16 3.22 -6.23
CA PHE A 21 4.52 3.73 -5.03
C PHE A 21 3.03 3.93 -5.30
N ILE A 22 2.17 3.37 -4.47
CA ILE A 22 0.73 3.58 -4.53
C ILE A 22 0.22 4.17 -3.22
N THR A 23 -0.68 5.13 -3.34
CA THR A 23 -1.52 5.63 -2.26
C THR A 23 -2.98 5.40 -2.58
N ALA A 24 -3.76 4.94 -1.61
CA ALA A 24 -5.21 4.86 -1.73
C ALA A 24 -5.88 5.31 -0.43
N SER A 25 -6.98 6.04 -0.56
CA SER A 25 -7.74 6.59 0.57
C SER A 25 -9.15 6.03 0.62
N THR A 26 -9.70 6.00 1.82
CA THR A 26 -11.13 5.77 2.03
C THR A 26 -11.95 6.94 1.50
N VAL A 27 -13.23 6.70 1.22
CA VAL A 27 -14.16 7.75 0.82
C VAL A 27 -14.20 8.84 1.90
N ASN A 28 -14.06 10.10 1.47
CA ASN A 28 -14.02 11.29 2.33
C ASN A 28 -12.94 11.25 3.43
N ALA A 29 -11.88 10.45 3.24
CA ALA A 29 -10.84 10.23 4.26
C ALA A 29 -11.39 9.75 5.61
N THR A 30 -12.53 9.05 5.59
CA THR A 30 -13.21 8.51 6.76
C THR A 30 -12.36 7.41 7.41
N LYS A 31 -12.28 7.39 8.74
CA LYS A 31 -11.54 6.36 9.50
C LYS A 31 -12.30 5.03 9.55
N ILE A 32 -12.52 4.40 8.40
CA ILE A 32 -13.25 3.12 8.28
C ILE A 32 -12.43 1.97 8.90
N LEU A 33 -11.10 2.04 8.83
CA LEU A 33 -10.20 1.04 9.40
C LEU A 33 -9.88 1.39 10.86
N SER A 34 -10.94 1.48 11.68
CA SER A 34 -10.88 1.97 13.06
C SER A 34 -10.50 0.91 14.10
N THR A 35 -10.35 -0.35 13.70
CA THR A 35 -10.04 -1.47 14.60
C THR A 35 -8.88 -2.28 14.06
N ASP A 36 -8.20 -2.96 14.97
CA ASP A 36 -7.15 -3.93 14.66
C ASP A 36 -7.62 -4.97 13.64
N THR A 37 -8.83 -5.51 13.84
CA THR A 37 -9.45 -6.48 12.93
C THR A 37 -9.58 -5.95 11.50
N HIS A 38 -9.88 -4.66 11.32
CA HIS A 38 -9.98 -4.05 9.99
C HIS A 38 -8.61 -3.93 9.32
N LEU A 39 -7.60 -3.53 10.10
CA LEU A 39 -6.24 -3.36 9.62
C LEU A 39 -5.60 -4.72 9.31
N ASP A 40 -5.75 -5.71 10.18
CA ASP A 40 -5.27 -7.09 9.98
C ASP A 40 -5.88 -7.70 8.70
N LEU A 41 -7.19 -7.54 8.50
CA LEU A 41 -7.86 -8.01 7.31
C LEU A 41 -7.25 -7.45 6.03
N TRP A 42 -6.90 -6.16 6.03
CA TRP A 42 -6.24 -5.54 4.89
C TRP A 42 -4.85 -6.11 4.69
N VAL A 43 -4.06 -6.26 5.77
CA VAL A 43 -2.70 -6.80 5.73
C VAL A 43 -2.70 -8.22 5.15
N GLU A 44 -3.54 -9.11 5.66
CA GLU A 44 -3.66 -10.49 5.19
C GLU A 44 -4.06 -10.53 3.71
N THR A 45 -5.10 -9.80 3.35
CA THR A 45 -5.59 -9.75 1.96
C THR A 45 -4.52 -9.18 1.01
N SER A 46 -3.75 -8.18 1.44
CA SER A 46 -2.67 -7.60 0.64
C SER A 46 -1.54 -8.59 0.37
N LYS A 47 -1.14 -9.37 1.38
CA LYS A 47 -0.10 -10.40 1.26
C LYS A 47 -0.54 -11.55 0.36
N GLU A 48 -1.76 -12.04 0.53
CA GLU A 48 -2.36 -13.07 -0.33
C GLU A 48 -2.37 -12.65 -1.80
N LEU A 49 -2.85 -11.42 -2.06
CA LEU A 49 -2.93 -10.91 -3.43
C LEU A 49 -1.55 -10.61 -4.02
N ALA A 50 -0.59 -10.14 -3.22
CA ALA A 50 0.77 -9.95 -3.70
C ALA A 50 1.39 -11.26 -4.20
N LEU A 51 1.15 -12.38 -3.51
CA LEU A 51 1.58 -13.71 -3.97
C LEU A 51 0.87 -14.11 -5.27
N GLN A 52 -0.46 -13.94 -5.35
CA GLN A 52 -1.26 -14.30 -6.53
C GLN A 52 -0.84 -13.53 -7.79
N PHE A 53 -0.56 -12.24 -7.65
CA PHE A 53 -0.13 -11.35 -8.74
C PHE A 53 1.39 -11.31 -8.94
N LYS A 54 2.15 -12.13 -8.19
CA LYS A 54 3.63 -12.16 -8.23
C LYS A 54 4.24 -10.77 -8.04
N ILE A 55 3.68 -10.00 -7.12
CA ILE A 55 4.17 -8.69 -6.72
C ILE A 55 5.17 -8.86 -5.58
N LYS A 56 6.37 -8.29 -5.75
CA LYS A 56 7.34 -8.14 -4.67
C LYS A 56 6.99 -6.89 -3.86
N LEU A 57 6.29 -7.08 -2.74
CA LEU A 57 6.06 -6.02 -1.76
C LEU A 57 7.39 -5.62 -1.10
N VAL A 58 7.74 -4.34 -1.19
CA VAL A 58 8.99 -3.79 -0.63
C VAL A 58 8.74 -3.10 0.69
N SER A 59 7.76 -2.20 0.75
CA SER A 59 7.37 -1.51 1.97
C SER A 59 5.88 -1.18 1.94
N TRP A 60 5.21 -1.17 3.10
CA TRP A 60 3.79 -0.83 3.19
C TRP A 60 3.41 -0.28 4.57
N VAL A 61 2.33 0.49 4.60
CA VAL A 61 1.64 0.95 5.82
C VAL A 61 0.15 1.07 5.55
N ILE A 62 -0.68 0.65 6.49
CA ILE A 62 -2.13 0.86 6.49
C ILE A 62 -2.49 1.70 7.72
N LEU A 63 -3.30 2.73 7.51
CA LEU A 63 -3.76 3.68 8.50
C LEU A 63 -5.30 3.70 8.48
N PRO A 64 -5.96 4.29 9.49
CA PRO A 64 -7.42 4.28 9.61
C PRO A 64 -8.21 4.74 8.38
N ASN A 65 -7.64 5.60 7.54
CA ASN A 65 -8.31 6.19 6.38
C ASN A 65 -7.54 6.06 5.05
N HIS A 66 -6.35 5.46 5.03
CA HIS A 66 -5.58 5.30 3.80
C HIS A 66 -4.45 4.27 3.97
N TYR A 67 -3.82 3.89 2.87
CA TYR A 67 -2.58 3.14 2.88
C TYR A 67 -1.58 3.64 1.85
N HIS A 68 -0.33 3.24 2.07
CA HIS A 68 0.74 3.36 1.11
C HIS A 68 1.42 2.01 0.90
N ILE A 69 1.73 1.68 -0.35
CA ILE A 69 2.50 0.48 -0.72
C ILE A 69 3.59 0.85 -1.71
N LEU A 70 4.77 0.27 -1.54
CA LEU A 70 5.89 0.32 -2.47
C LEU A 70 6.20 -1.11 -2.89
N PHE A 71 6.19 -1.39 -4.19
CA PHE A 71 6.37 -2.74 -4.70
C PHE A 71 6.95 -2.78 -6.11
N ILE A 72 7.36 -3.97 -6.54
CA ILE A 72 7.76 -4.26 -7.91
C ILE A 72 6.79 -5.32 -8.47
N PRO A 73 6.00 -4.99 -9.52
CA PRO A 73 5.14 -5.97 -10.17
C PRO A 73 5.95 -6.82 -11.15
N ALA A 74 5.63 -8.11 -11.24
CA ALA A 74 6.14 -8.96 -12.33
C ALA A 74 5.64 -8.49 -13.71
N ARG A 75 4.47 -7.84 -13.74
CA ARG A 75 3.86 -7.26 -14.94
C ARG A 75 3.19 -5.94 -14.59
N ALA A 76 3.68 -4.84 -15.17
CA ALA A 76 3.16 -3.52 -14.85
C ALA A 76 1.71 -3.32 -15.36
N ASP A 77 1.31 -4.00 -16.42
CA ASP A 77 -0.07 -3.95 -16.92
C ASP A 77 -1.09 -4.63 -15.99
N GLU A 78 -0.64 -5.38 -14.98
CA GLU A 78 -1.50 -6.01 -13.97
C GLU A 78 -1.73 -5.15 -12.72
N ILE A 79 -1.04 -4.01 -12.56
CA ILE A 79 -1.20 -3.11 -11.39
C ILE A 79 -2.68 -2.73 -11.22
N GLY A 80 -3.37 -2.34 -12.29
CA GLY A 80 -4.78 -1.98 -12.23
C GLY A 80 -5.68 -3.14 -11.76
N SER A 81 -5.38 -4.36 -12.20
CA SER A 81 -6.09 -5.58 -11.78
C SER A 81 -5.84 -5.92 -10.33
N PHE A 82 -4.60 -5.82 -9.87
CA PHE A 82 -4.21 -5.99 -8.47
C PHE A 82 -4.94 -4.99 -7.57
N MET A 83 -4.90 -3.70 -7.91
CA MET A 83 -5.56 -2.65 -7.13
C MET A 83 -7.08 -2.82 -7.07
N LYS A 84 -7.70 -3.19 -8.21
CA LYS A 84 -9.13 -3.51 -8.26
C LYS A 84 -9.48 -4.68 -7.34
N ARG A 85 -8.65 -5.73 -7.33
CA ARG A 85 -8.86 -6.92 -6.50
C ARG A 85 -8.65 -6.60 -5.01
N LEU A 86 -7.59 -5.87 -4.67
CA LEU A 86 -7.28 -5.47 -3.30
C LEU A 86 -8.39 -4.60 -2.71
N ASN A 87 -8.74 -3.49 -3.36
CA ASN A 87 -9.76 -2.58 -2.87
C ASN A 87 -11.15 -3.22 -2.88
N GLY A 88 -11.49 -3.99 -3.93
CA GLY A 88 -12.80 -4.65 -4.03
C GLY A 88 -13.01 -5.74 -2.97
N SER A 89 -12.01 -6.61 -2.77
CA SER A 89 -12.10 -7.70 -1.79
C SER A 89 -12.11 -7.18 -0.35
N THR A 90 -11.23 -6.22 -0.02
CA THR A 90 -11.22 -5.60 1.31
C THR A 90 -12.51 -4.83 1.59
N SER A 91 -13.06 -4.07 0.62
CA SER A 91 -14.37 -3.41 0.79
C SER A 91 -15.47 -4.42 1.13
N ARG A 92 -15.54 -5.52 0.37
CA ARG A 92 -16.54 -6.56 0.59
C ARG A 92 -16.40 -7.16 1.99
N LYS A 93 -15.20 -7.55 2.39
CA LYS A 93 -14.98 -8.18 3.70
C LYS A 93 -15.22 -7.20 4.86
N LEU A 94 -14.77 -5.94 4.76
CA LEU A 94 -15.02 -4.90 5.77
C LEU A 94 -16.52 -4.63 5.93
N ASN A 95 -17.26 -4.53 4.83
CA ASN A 95 -18.70 -4.32 4.89
C ASN A 95 -19.45 -5.52 5.50
N LEU A 96 -18.93 -6.74 5.40
CA LEU A 96 -19.48 -7.90 6.09
C LEU A 96 -19.24 -7.82 7.60
N ILE A 97 -18.03 -7.44 8.02
CA ILE A 97 -17.67 -7.25 9.44
C ILE A 97 -18.53 -6.14 10.08
N ASP A 98 -18.69 -5.02 9.36
CA ASP A 98 -19.44 -3.86 9.85
C ASP A 98 -20.96 -3.99 9.70
N ASN A 99 -21.46 -5.08 9.08
CA ASN A 99 -22.87 -5.22 8.67
C ASN A 99 -23.38 -4.02 7.83
N GLN A 100 -22.54 -3.48 6.95
CA GLN A 100 -22.81 -2.32 6.07
C GLN A 100 -22.65 -2.70 4.59
N LEU A 101 -23.42 -3.68 4.13
CA LEU A 101 -23.40 -4.13 2.74
C LEU A 101 -23.64 -2.98 1.76
N GLY A 102 -22.81 -2.90 0.71
CA GLY A 102 -22.92 -1.88 -0.34
C GLY A 102 -22.25 -0.53 -0.04
N ARG A 103 -21.75 -0.29 1.18
CA ARG A 103 -20.99 0.92 1.50
C ARG A 103 -19.71 1.02 0.67
N SER A 104 -19.46 2.19 0.08
CA SER A 104 -18.17 2.46 -0.58
C SER A 104 -17.08 2.68 0.47
N VAL A 105 -16.06 1.81 0.48
CA VAL A 105 -14.94 1.93 1.43
C VAL A 105 -13.82 2.78 0.83
N TRP A 106 -13.32 2.41 -0.36
CA TRP A 106 -12.22 3.10 -1.04
C TRP A 106 -12.72 4.11 -2.06
N TYR A 107 -12.03 5.26 -2.18
CA TYR A 107 -12.31 6.26 -3.20
C TYR A 107 -11.60 5.95 -4.52
N SER A 108 -10.26 6.04 -4.50
CA SER A 108 -9.40 5.80 -5.66
C SER A 108 -7.98 5.51 -5.17
N TYR A 109 -7.09 5.20 -6.11
CA TYR A 109 -5.67 5.11 -5.86
C TYR A 109 -4.90 6.00 -6.84
N TYR A 110 -3.69 6.38 -6.43
CA TYR A 110 -2.70 7.04 -7.27
C TYR A 110 -1.43 6.23 -7.22
N ASP A 111 -0.88 5.92 -8.38
CA ASP A 111 0.44 5.30 -8.55
C ASP A 111 1.48 6.31 -9.00
N THR A 112 2.74 5.98 -8.71
CA THR A 112 3.91 6.68 -9.22
C THR A 112 4.99 5.64 -9.47
N CYS A 113 5.45 5.55 -10.73
CA CYS A 113 6.64 4.78 -11.06
C CYS A 113 7.88 5.58 -10.62
N MET A 114 8.74 4.99 -9.79
CA MET A 114 9.96 5.64 -9.33
C MET A 114 10.96 5.78 -10.47
N ARG A 115 11.67 6.91 -10.53
CA ARG A 115 12.58 7.20 -11.64
C ARG A 115 14.04 6.95 -11.28
N ASN A 116 14.36 7.01 -10.00
CA ASN A 116 15.72 6.88 -9.48
C ASN A 116 15.69 6.42 -8.01
N GLU A 117 16.87 6.17 -7.47
CA GLU A 117 17.06 5.71 -6.10
C GLU A 117 16.64 6.76 -5.05
N HIS A 118 16.82 8.05 -5.33
CA HIS A 118 16.40 9.12 -4.42
C HIS A 118 14.88 9.15 -4.24
N ASP A 119 14.12 8.99 -5.32
CA ASP A 119 12.66 8.87 -5.27
C ASP A 119 12.25 7.64 -4.45
N PHE A 120 12.94 6.52 -4.65
CA PHE A 120 12.72 5.28 -3.91
C PHE A 120 12.88 5.50 -2.40
N TRP A 121 14.03 6.00 -1.93
CA TRP A 121 14.30 6.20 -0.51
C TRP A 121 13.36 7.24 0.11
N THR A 122 13.00 8.27 -0.64
CA THR A 122 12.02 9.27 -0.20
C THR A 122 10.67 8.63 0.10
N ARG A 123 10.17 7.76 -0.80
CA ARG A 123 8.89 7.06 -0.60
C ARG A 123 8.98 5.96 0.45
N PHE A 124 10.08 5.24 0.50
CA PHE A 124 10.35 4.23 1.51
C PHE A 124 10.27 4.80 2.92
N ASN A 125 11.00 5.88 3.19
CA ASN A 125 10.99 6.57 4.49
C ASN A 125 9.61 7.19 4.78
N TYR A 126 8.96 7.77 3.76
CA TYR A 126 7.63 8.34 3.90
C TYR A 126 6.58 7.30 4.36
N ILE A 127 6.66 6.06 3.87
CA ILE A 127 5.76 4.97 4.28
C ILE A 127 5.94 4.68 5.77
N HIS A 128 7.18 4.49 6.21
CA HIS A 128 7.47 4.11 7.58
C HIS A 128 7.23 5.21 8.60
N CYS A 129 7.51 6.47 8.25
CA CYS A 129 7.26 7.61 9.13
C CYS A 129 5.80 8.09 9.09
N ASN A 130 4.93 7.47 8.29
CA ASN A 130 3.55 7.93 8.11
C ASN A 130 2.70 7.87 9.40
N PRO A 131 2.78 6.78 10.19
CA PRO A 131 2.04 6.69 11.46
C PRO A 131 2.42 7.82 12.43
N VAL A 132 3.71 8.14 12.54
CA VAL A 132 4.23 9.27 13.35
C VAL A 132 3.73 10.60 12.82
N LYS A 133 3.83 10.82 11.50
CA LYS A 133 3.32 12.04 10.85
C LYS A 133 1.84 12.30 11.14
N HIS A 134 1.04 11.24 11.26
CA HIS A 134 -0.39 11.33 11.55
C HIS A 134 -0.72 11.31 13.06
N GLY A 135 0.29 11.23 13.93
CA GLY A 135 0.14 11.25 15.38
C GLY A 135 -0.50 9.99 15.96
N TYR A 136 -0.33 8.84 15.30
CA TYR A 136 -0.83 7.57 15.83
C TYR A 136 0.13 6.92 16.83
N VAL A 137 1.43 7.18 16.69
CA VAL A 137 2.54 6.66 17.52
C VAL A 137 3.66 7.70 17.55
N ASP A 138 4.55 7.64 18.53
CA ASP A 138 5.72 8.52 18.61
C ASP A 138 6.92 7.95 17.84
N ASP A 139 6.99 6.62 17.70
CA ASP A 139 8.04 5.90 16.98
C ASP A 139 7.44 5.00 15.86
N PRO A 140 8.05 4.94 14.66
CA PRO A 140 7.59 4.02 13.59
C PRO A 140 7.48 2.54 14.00
N GLU A 141 8.29 2.08 14.95
CA GLU A 141 8.29 0.68 15.42
C GLU A 141 7.03 0.30 16.18
N GLU A 142 6.39 1.27 16.84
CA GLU A 142 5.16 1.06 17.61
C GLU A 142 3.94 0.78 16.71
N TRP A 143 4.00 1.18 15.43
CA TRP A 143 2.90 0.94 14.49
C TRP A 143 3.01 -0.43 13.82
N ARG A 144 2.39 -1.43 14.45
CA ARG A 144 2.38 -2.83 13.97
C ARG A 144 1.82 -3.02 12.57
N PHE A 145 0.99 -2.10 12.07
CA PHE A 145 0.36 -2.20 10.75
C PHE A 145 1.18 -1.51 9.66
N SER A 146 2.47 -1.80 9.67
CA SER A 146 3.43 -1.43 8.65
C SER A 146 4.43 -2.57 8.43
N SER A 147 5.23 -2.47 7.38
CA SER A 147 6.38 -3.36 7.19
C SER A 147 7.62 -2.96 7.98
N TYR A 148 7.57 -1.92 8.84
CA TYR A 148 8.76 -1.34 9.47
C TYR A 148 9.57 -2.36 10.27
N SER A 149 8.92 -3.12 11.15
CA SER A 149 9.61 -4.13 11.98
C SER A 149 10.30 -5.20 11.14
N PHE A 150 9.64 -5.68 10.07
CA PHE A 150 10.24 -6.63 9.13
C PHE A 150 11.44 -6.04 8.38
N THR A 151 11.33 -4.77 7.98
CA THR A 151 12.41 -4.02 7.32
C THR A 151 13.63 -3.91 8.24
N CYS A 152 13.46 -3.45 9.49
CA CYS A 152 14.55 -3.30 10.45
C CYS A 152 15.25 -4.63 10.72
N ALA A 153 14.50 -5.69 11.00
CA ALA A 153 15.06 -7.04 11.22
C ALA A 153 15.87 -7.55 10.01
N THR A 154 15.40 -7.25 8.79
CA THR A 154 16.12 -7.62 7.56
C THR A 154 17.42 -6.84 7.43
N MET A 155 17.40 -5.53 7.67
CA MET A 155 18.59 -4.66 7.60
C MET A 155 19.66 -5.06 8.62
N GLU A 156 19.26 -5.35 9.86
CA GLU A 156 20.16 -5.85 10.91
C GLU A 156 20.81 -7.17 10.50
N SER A 157 20.02 -8.10 9.96
CA SER A 157 20.54 -9.40 9.51
C SER A 157 21.55 -9.28 8.36
N MET A 158 21.43 -8.25 7.52
CA MET A 158 22.39 -7.96 6.44
C MET A 158 23.66 -7.32 7.00
N ALA A 159 23.53 -6.39 7.95
CA ALA A 159 24.66 -5.75 8.60
C ALA A 159 25.53 -6.75 9.38
N CYS A 160 24.92 -7.74 10.05
CA CYS A 160 25.64 -8.81 10.75
C CYS A 160 26.34 -9.82 9.84
N ARG A 161 26.13 -9.76 8.51
CA ARG A 161 26.78 -10.65 7.53
C ARG A 161 27.98 -10.00 6.81
N LEU A 162 28.27 -8.74 7.13
CA LEU A 162 29.43 -7.99 6.66
C LEU A 162 30.51 -7.99 7.73
#